data_AF-A0A8X8KL31-F1
#
_entry.id   AF-A0A8X8KL31-F1
#
_cell.length_a   1.000
_cell.length_b   1.000
_cell.length_c   1.000
_cell.angle_alpha   90.00
_cell.angle_beta   90.00
_cell.angle_gamma   90.00
#
_symmetry.space_group_name_H-M   'P 1'
#
loop_
_entity.id
_entity.type
_entity.pdbx_description
1 polymer ?
#
loop_
_entity_poly.entity_id
_entity_poly.type
_entity_poly.pdbx_seq_one_letter_code
_entity_poly.pdbx_strand_id
1 'polypeptide(L)' 'MSKFDPPRRELWLRLAISVAGLALLVTALALRGIPEGPAFVEVVGVAGAFFGGSAIWCGWKLWKTR' A
#
# COMPACT_ATOMS: atom_id res chain seq x y z
N MET A 1 -1.97 3.71 24.96
CA MET A 1 -0.91 3.02 24.20
C MET A 1 -1.06 1.54 24.48
N SER A 2 -1.47 0.75 23.49
CA SER A 2 -1.53 -0.70 23.64
C SER A 2 -0.11 -1.25 23.66
N LYS A 3 0.14 -2.29 24.44
CA LYS A 3 1.43 -2.99 24.54
C LYS A 3 1.91 -3.58 23.20
N PHE A 4 1.05 -3.60 22.17
CA PHE A 4 1.30 -4.14 20.84
C PHE A 4 1.24 -3.10 19.71
N ASP A 5 1.21 -1.80 20.01
CA ASP A 5 1.29 -0.81 18.93
C ASP A 5 2.69 -0.83 18.28
N PRO A 6 2.78 -0.98 16.95
CA PRO A 6 4.06 -1.02 16.27
C PRO A 6 4.80 0.32 16.44
N PRO A 7 6.14 0.28 16.63
CA PRO A 7 6.92 1.48 16.83
C PRO A 7 6.85 2.40 15.60
N ARG A 8 6.89 3.73 15.82
CA ARG A 8 6.75 4.74 14.75
C ARG A 8 7.69 4.51 13.55
N ARG A 9 8.91 4.04 13.79
CA ARG A 9 9.88 3.72 12.71
C ARG A 9 9.40 2.56 11.83
N GLU A 10 8.80 1.53 12.42
CA GLU A 10 8.27 0.39 11.67
C GLU A 10 7.03 0.79 10.85
N LEU A 11 6.18 1.65 11.39
CA LEU A 11 5.04 2.22 10.65
C LEU A 11 5.50 3.02 9.42
N TRP A 12 6.56 3.83 9.54
CA TRP A 12 7.15 4.54 8.41
C TRP A 12 7.76 3.61 7.36
N LEU A 13 8.43 2.54 7.78
CA LEU A 13 8.98 1.53 6.86
C LEU A 13 7.86 0.79 6.12
N ARG A 14 6.80 0.36 6.84
CA ARG A 14 5.63 -0.27 6.24
C ARG A 14 4.92 0.67 5.25
N LEU A 15 4.81 1.94 5.59
CA LEU A 15 4.28 2.97 4.71
C LEU A 15 5.14 3.12 3.45
N ALA A 16 6.47 3.24 3.60
CA ALA A 16 7.39 3.39 2.49
C ALA A 16 7.35 2.19 1.53
N ILE A 17 7.33 0.96 2.05
CA ILE A 17 7.19 -0.26 1.24
C ILE A 17 5.84 -0.27 0.51
N SER A 18 4.75 0.10 1.20
CA SER A 18 3.42 0.11 0.59
C SER A 18 3.31 1.15 -0.53
N VAL A 19 3.88 2.34 -0.32
CA VAL A 19 3.95 3.39 -1.34
C VAL A 19 4.84 2.96 -2.51
N ALA A 20 5.99 2.34 -2.25
CA ALA A 20 6.85 1.81 -3.30
C ALA A 20 6.14 0.72 -4.12
N GLY A 21 5.40 -0.19 -3.45
CA GLY A 21 4.59 -1.22 -4.11
C GLY A 21 3.50 -0.63 -5.01
N LEU A 22 2.78 0.40 -4.54
CA LEU A 22 1.81 1.14 -5.35
C LEU A 22 2.47 1.86 -6.53
N ALA A 23 3.62 2.49 -6.32
CA ALA A 23 4.35 3.18 -7.38
C ALA A 23 4.78 2.19 -8.48
N LEU A 24 5.28 1.01 -8.08
CA LEU A 24 5.62 -0.06 -9.02
C LEU A 24 4.40 -0.61 -9.74
N LEU A 25 3.25 -0.75 -9.07
CA LEU A 25 2.00 -1.15 -9.69
C LEU A 25 1.55 -0.16 -10.77
N VAL A 26 1.54 1.15 -10.44
CA VAL A 26 1.18 2.21 -11.38
C VAL A 26 2.16 2.24 -12.55
N THR A 27 3.46 2.10 -12.27
CA THR A 27 4.50 2.04 -13.31
C THR A 27 4.32 0.82 -14.22
N ALA A 28 3.99 -0.34 -13.65
CA ALA A 28 3.72 -1.55 -14.42
C ALA A 28 2.50 -1.36 -15.33
N LEU A 29 1.42 -0.75 -14.83
CA LEU A 29 0.24 -0.42 -15.64
C LEU A 29 0.54 0.62 -16.73
N ALA A 30 1.39 1.61 -16.44
CA ALA A 30 1.79 2.60 -17.43
C ALA A 30 2.65 2.00 -18.56
N LEU A 31 3.53 1.05 -18.24
CA LEU A 31 4.43 0.41 -19.22
C LEU A 31 3.78 -0.74 -19.99
N ARG A 32 2.95 -1.56 -19.34
CA ARG A 32 2.28 -2.73 -19.96
C ARG A 32 0.85 -2.46 -20.43
N GLY A 33 0.28 -1.33 -20.06
CA GLY A 33 -1.14 -1.04 -20.27
C GLY A 33 -2.04 -1.70 -19.22
N ILE A 34 -3.34 -1.44 -19.34
CA ILE A 34 -4.37 -2.03 -18.48
C ILE A 34 -4.57 -3.48 -18.94
N PRO A 35 -4.29 -4.50 -18.12
CA PRO A 35 -4.58 -5.89 -18.49
C PRO A 35 -6.07 -6.05 -18.78
N GLU A 36 -6.41 -6.82 -19.81
CA GLU A 36 -7.80 -7.11 -20.16
C GLU A 36 -8.30 -8.34 -19.39
N GLY A 37 -9.58 -8.31 -18.99
CA GLY A 37 -10.23 -9.44 -18.33
C GLY A 37 -9.98 -9.57 -16.80
N PRO A 38 -10.18 -10.77 -16.22
CA PRO A 38 -10.17 -10.99 -14.77
C PRO A 38 -8.83 -10.67 -14.10
N ALA A 39 -7.72 -10.84 -14.83
CA ALA A 39 -6.38 -10.62 -14.33
C ALA A 39 -6.14 -9.18 -13.85
N PHE A 40 -6.86 -8.19 -14.41
CA PHE A 40 -6.81 -6.82 -13.89
C PHE A 40 -7.37 -6.73 -12.49
N VAL A 41 -8.55 -7.30 -12.27
CA VAL A 41 -9.21 -7.26 -10.96
C VAL A 41 -8.39 -8.05 -9.93
N GLU A 42 -7.81 -9.17 -10.33
CA GLU A 42 -6.94 -9.95 -9.44
C GLU A 42 -5.65 -9.20 -9.11
N VAL A 43 -4.90 -8.75 -10.10
CA VAL A 43 -3.58 -8.15 -9.85
C VAL A 43 -3.73 -6.73 -9.31
N VAL A 44 -4.46 -5.87 -10.02
CA VAL A 44 -4.63 -4.45 -9.64
C VAL A 44 -5.56 -4.32 -8.45
N GLY A 45 -6.64 -5.12 -8.39
CA GLY A 45 -7.56 -5.08 -7.26
C GLY A 45 -6.92 -5.62 -5.98
N VAL A 46 -6.27 -6.79 -6.00
CA VAL A 46 -5.63 -7.34 -4.78
C VAL A 46 -4.42 -6.53 -4.37
N ALA A 47 -3.50 -6.20 -5.30
CA ALA A 47 -2.32 -5.43 -4.93
C ALA A 47 -2.68 -3.99 -4.56
N GLY A 48 -3.64 -3.37 -5.27
CA GLY A 48 -4.17 -2.05 -4.92
C GLY A 48 -4.85 -2.04 -3.56
N ALA A 49 -5.69 -3.03 -3.24
CA ALA A 49 -6.32 -3.13 -1.93
C ALA A 49 -5.29 -3.41 -0.82
N PHE A 50 -4.32 -4.28 -1.08
CA PHE A 50 -3.31 -4.66 -0.09
C PHE A 50 -2.34 -3.52 0.21
N PHE A 51 -1.69 -2.97 -0.81
CA PHE A 51 -0.73 -1.88 -0.64
C PHE A 51 -1.44 -0.55 -0.35
N GLY A 52 -2.56 -0.27 -1.00
CA GLY A 52 -3.40 0.91 -0.74
C GLY A 52 -4.00 0.92 0.66
N GLY A 53 -4.63 -0.17 1.07
CA GLY A 53 -5.18 -0.32 2.42
C GLY A 53 -4.09 -0.20 3.49
N SER A 54 -2.95 -0.85 3.27
CA SER A 54 -1.79 -0.76 4.19
C SER A 54 -1.22 0.65 4.27
N ALA A 55 -1.09 1.36 3.14
CA ALA A 55 -0.59 2.72 3.12
C ALA A 55 -1.55 3.70 3.82
N ILE A 56 -2.85 3.61 3.54
CA ILE A 56 -3.88 4.43 4.20
C ILE A 56 -3.87 4.17 5.71
N TRP A 57 -3.84 2.91 6.14
CA TRP A 57 -3.84 2.57 7.57
C TRP A 57 -2.58 3.07 8.29
N CYS A 58 -1.40 2.90 7.69
CA CYS A 58 -0.15 3.41 8.27
C CYS A 58 -0.14 4.94 8.32
N GLY A 59 -0.59 5.61 7.25
CA GLY A 59 -0.70 7.06 7.18
C GLY A 59 -1.68 7.62 8.23
N TRP A 60 -2.86 7.01 8.36
CA TRP A 60 -3.85 7.40 9.35
C TRP A 60 -3.34 7.21 10.79
N LYS A 61 -2.68 6.08 11.08
CA LYS A 61 -2.10 5.82 12.40
C LYS A 61 -0.95 6.78 12.72
N LEU A 62 -0.09 7.09 11.76
CA LEU A 62 0.98 8.09 11.91
C LEU A 62 0.42 9.48 12.18
N TRP A 63 -0.66 9.86 11.49
CA TRP A 63 -1.30 11.17 11.67
C TRP A 63 -1.98 11.30 13.03
N LYS A 64 -2.68 10.26 13.50
CA LYS A 64 -3.31 10.22 14.83
C LYS A 64 -2.31 10.16 15.98
N THR A 65 -1.06 9.76 15.72
CA THR A 65 0.01 9.70 16.72
C THR A 65 0.77 11.03 16.82
N ARG A 66 0.57 11.99 15.90
CA ARG A 66 1.10 13.36 16.06
C ARG A 66 0.43 14.07 17.22
#